data_AF-A0A534JGE2-F1
#
_entry.id   AF-A0A534JGE2-F1
#
_cell.length_a   1.000
_cell.length_b   1.000
_cell.length_c   1.000
_cell.angle_alpha   90.00
_cell.angle_beta   90.00
_cell.angle_gamma   90.00
#
_symmetry.space_group_name_H-M   'P 1'
#
loop_
_entity.id
_entity.type
_entity.pdbx_description
1 polymer ?
#
loop_
_entity_poly.entity_id
_entity_poly.type
_entity_poly.pdbx_seq_one_letter_code
_entity_poly.pdbx_strand_id
1 'polypeptide(L)'
;MTEWYFDIETEGTDPQQDKILSIQYQSMTDGEPMGPFQVLAEWEWGEKQIVRTIVEKGLLDPTWDFVPVGNRLKFDITFVMEKAEKYQIKKFTLDGLRYYWFNKPMWDLAPVLLLMNRGRFSGSSISGFSGKGNSSAVPRLYREGRYPEIIEYVTREKDETLGLIREAGSLLQEFGDMRARPSQPTTS
;
A
#
# COMPACT_ATOMS: atom_id res chain seq x y z
N MET A 1 -3.69 16.84 -4.82
CA MET A 1 -4.08 15.70 -3.95
C MET A 1 -2.78 15.09 -3.46
N THR A 2 -2.68 14.65 -2.20
CA THR A 2 -1.42 14.13 -1.68
C THR A 2 -1.47 12.61 -1.69
N GLU A 3 -1.06 12.04 -2.82
CA GLU A 3 -0.90 10.61 -2.99
C GLU A 3 0.39 10.15 -2.30
N TRP A 4 0.37 8.95 -1.74
CA TRP A 4 1.53 8.35 -1.10
C TRP A 4 1.59 6.87 -1.46
N TYR A 5 2.68 6.43 -2.09
CA TYR A 5 3.00 5.00 -2.05
C TYR A 5 3.06 4.59 -0.57
N PHE A 6 2.43 3.49 -0.23
CA PHE A 6 2.36 2.98 1.13
C PHE A 6 2.34 1.45 1.13
N ASP A 7 3.20 0.88 1.98
CA ASP A 7 3.31 -0.57 2.18
C ASP A 7 3.87 -0.86 3.58
N ILE A 8 3.67 -2.08 4.07
CA ILE A 8 4.27 -2.54 5.32
C ILE A 8 4.81 -3.97 5.18
N GLU A 9 5.86 -4.26 5.96
CA GLU A 9 6.28 -5.64 6.20
C GLU A 9 5.97 -6.05 7.63
N THR A 10 5.50 -7.28 7.80
CA THR A 10 5.06 -7.81 9.10
C THR A 10 5.72 -9.16 9.39
N GLU A 11 5.79 -9.52 10.67
CA GLU A 11 6.33 -10.83 11.10
C GLU A 11 5.40 -11.99 10.71
N GLY A 12 4.10 -11.70 10.59
CA GLY A 12 3.03 -12.63 10.21
C GLY A 12 1.78 -11.86 9.77
N THR A 13 0.61 -12.50 9.82
CA THR A 13 -0.63 -11.92 9.28
C THR A 13 -1.66 -11.54 10.35
N ASP A 14 -1.39 -11.76 11.64
CA ASP A 14 -2.26 -11.40 12.74
C ASP A 14 -1.84 -10.05 13.34
N PRO A 15 -2.60 -8.96 13.13
CA PRO A 15 -2.24 -7.63 13.62
C PRO A 15 -2.26 -7.50 15.15
N GLN A 16 -2.91 -8.41 15.89
CA GLN A 16 -2.90 -8.39 17.35
C GLN A 16 -1.60 -8.99 17.91
N GLN A 17 -1.10 -10.03 17.25
CA GLN A 17 0.07 -10.80 17.71
C GLN A 17 1.38 -10.35 17.04
N ASP A 18 1.39 -10.25 15.71
CA ASP A 18 2.60 -10.10 14.91
C ASP A 18 3.05 -8.64 14.81
N LYS A 19 4.36 -8.40 14.74
CA LYS A 19 4.90 -7.03 14.64
C LYS A 19 4.84 -6.46 13.23
N ILE A 20 4.76 -5.14 13.14
CA ILE A 20 5.19 -4.40 11.95
C ILE A 20 6.72 -4.28 12.00
N LEU A 21 7.39 -4.85 11.01
CA LEU A 21 8.84 -4.84 10.86
C LEU A 21 9.33 -3.56 10.19
N SER A 22 8.59 -3.10 9.18
CA SER A 22 8.91 -1.84 8.51
C SER A 22 7.67 -1.21 7.87
N ILE A 23 7.72 0.11 7.69
CA ILE A 23 6.70 0.91 7.01
C ILE A 23 7.38 1.70 5.91
N GLN A 24 6.89 1.55 4.69
CA GLN A 24 7.42 2.23 3.51
C GLN A 24 6.45 3.31 3.04
N TYR A 25 6.97 4.48 2.69
CA TYR A 25 6.16 5.46 1.98
C TYR A 25 6.98 6.41 1.10
N GLN A 26 6.34 6.93 0.06
CA GLN A 26 6.90 7.97 -0.80
C GLN A 26 5.78 8.87 -1.31
N SER A 27 5.96 10.19 -1.29
CA SER A 27 4.98 11.10 -1.88
C SER A 27 4.82 10.80 -3.36
N MET A 28 3.64 11.01 -3.90
CA MET A 28 3.33 10.83 -5.31
C MET A 28 2.53 12.01 -5.85
N THR A 29 2.57 12.20 -7.16
CA THR A 29 1.72 13.15 -7.88
C THR A 29 1.33 12.53 -9.20
N ASP A 30 0.03 12.40 -9.43
CA ASP A 30 -0.55 11.83 -10.65
C ASP A 30 0.00 10.43 -10.97
N GLY A 31 0.17 9.59 -9.93
CA GLY A 31 0.70 8.23 -10.08
C GLY A 31 2.22 8.12 -10.19
N GLU A 32 2.97 9.23 -10.16
CA GLU A 32 4.43 9.24 -10.23
C GLU A 32 5.09 9.55 -8.87
N PRO A 33 6.18 8.84 -8.50
CA PRO A 33 6.87 9.06 -7.24
C PRO A 33 7.58 10.41 -7.20
N MET A 34 7.48 11.07 -6.05
CA MET A 34 8.09 12.37 -5.75
C MET A 34 8.89 12.31 -4.46
N GLY A 35 10.01 13.05 -4.43
CA GLY A 35 10.87 13.12 -3.24
C GLY A 35 11.51 11.76 -2.88
N PRO A 36 12.10 11.67 -1.67
CA PRO A 36 12.80 10.46 -1.24
C PRO A 36 11.85 9.34 -0.80
N PHE A 37 12.20 8.10 -1.16
CA PHE A 37 11.59 6.90 -0.58
C PHE A 37 11.98 6.75 0.89
N GLN A 38 10.99 6.64 1.76
CA GLN A 38 11.19 6.47 3.20
C GLN A 38 10.93 5.02 3.60
N VAL A 39 11.87 4.45 4.35
CA VAL A 39 11.71 3.14 4.99
C VAL A 39 11.91 3.33 6.49
N LEU A 40 10.83 3.21 7.25
CA LEU A 40 10.87 3.24 8.70
C LEU A 40 11.01 1.81 9.21
N ALA A 41 12.17 1.46 9.75
CA ALA A 41 12.46 0.12 10.25
C ALA A 41 12.31 0.01 11.76
N GLU A 42 11.64 -1.05 12.24
CA GLU A 42 11.44 -1.23 13.68
C GLU A 42 12.76 -1.56 14.40
N TRP A 43 13.71 -2.23 13.75
CA TRP A 43 15.01 -2.56 14.34
C TRP A 43 15.92 -1.33 14.54
N GLU A 44 15.56 -0.19 13.93
CA GLU A 44 16.26 1.09 14.12
C GLU A 44 15.55 2.00 15.12
N TRP A 45 14.22 2.08 15.05
CA TRP A 45 13.42 3.10 15.76
C TRP A 45 12.45 2.53 16.79
N GLY A 46 12.20 1.23 16.75
CA GLY A 46 11.15 0.53 17.50
C GLY A 46 9.77 0.65 16.83
N GLU A 47 9.00 -0.44 16.89
CA GLU A 47 7.67 -0.55 16.26
C GLU A 47 6.71 0.61 16.65
N LYS A 48 6.70 0.98 17.94
CA LYS A 48 5.86 2.09 18.42
C LYS A 48 6.19 3.42 17.74
N GLN A 49 7.46 3.69 17.45
CA GLN A 49 7.89 4.95 16.88
C GLN A 49 7.56 5.04 15.38
N ILE A 50 7.77 3.94 14.63
CA ILE A 50 7.43 3.91 13.21
C ILE A 50 5.91 4.02 13.00
N VAL A 51 5.10 3.37 13.86
CA VAL A 51 3.64 3.48 13.86
C VAL A 51 3.20 4.91 14.19
N ARG A 52 3.79 5.52 15.24
CA ARG A 52 3.50 6.92 15.58
C ARG A 52 3.76 7.85 14.39
N THR A 53 4.91 7.68 13.74
CA THR A 53 5.33 8.52 12.61
C THR A 53 4.32 8.50 11.48
N ILE A 54 3.85 7.31 11.07
CA ILE A 54 2.88 7.21 9.98
C ILE A 54 1.47 7.70 10.37
N VAL A 55 1.07 7.51 11.64
CA VAL A 55 -0.19 8.02 12.17
C VAL A 55 -0.19 9.55 12.19
N GLU A 56 0.90 10.17 12.67
CA GLU A 56 1.07 11.64 12.70
C GLU A 56 1.17 12.24 11.29
N LYS A 57 1.56 11.42 10.29
CA LYS A 57 1.54 11.80 8.87
C LYS A 57 0.13 11.81 8.26
N GLY A 58 -0.89 11.34 8.99
CA GLY A 58 -2.29 11.39 8.55
C GLY A 58 -2.80 10.11 7.91
N LEU A 59 -2.07 8.99 7.96
CA LEU A 59 -2.55 7.72 7.39
C LEU A 59 -3.92 7.34 7.96
N LEU A 60 -4.10 7.45 9.27
CA LEU A 60 -5.33 7.08 9.98
C LEU A 60 -6.35 8.22 10.08
N ASP A 61 -6.17 9.30 9.32
CA ASP A 61 -7.16 10.36 9.19
C ASP A 61 -7.97 10.15 7.89
N PRO A 62 -9.31 10.15 7.96
CA PRO A 62 -10.19 9.92 6.80
C PRO A 62 -10.31 11.20 5.94
N THR A 63 -9.18 11.82 5.65
CA THR A 63 -9.04 13.03 4.82
C THR A 63 -8.24 12.71 3.55
N TRP A 64 -8.07 13.71 2.70
CA TRP A 64 -7.29 13.63 1.46
C TRP A 64 -5.81 14.03 1.64
N ASP A 65 -5.38 14.28 2.88
CA ASP A 65 -4.02 14.73 3.19
C ASP A 65 -2.99 13.59 3.07
N PHE A 66 -3.47 12.34 3.19
CA PHE A 66 -2.71 11.13 2.92
C PHE A 66 -3.58 10.13 2.18
N VAL A 67 -3.49 10.07 0.85
CA VAL A 67 -4.16 9.04 0.04
C VAL A 67 -3.17 7.89 -0.20
N PRO A 68 -3.29 6.74 0.50
CA PRO A 68 -2.40 5.62 0.28
C PRO A 68 -2.64 4.99 -1.09
N VAL A 69 -1.54 4.68 -1.76
CA VAL A 69 -1.44 4.00 -3.05
C VAL A 69 -0.62 2.74 -2.83
N GLY A 70 -1.19 1.57 -3.11
CA GLY A 70 -0.54 0.30 -2.81
C GLY A 70 -1.45 -0.89 -3.07
N ASN A 71 -1.10 -2.06 -2.54
CA ASN A 71 -1.80 -3.30 -2.83
C ASN A 71 -2.33 -3.95 -1.55
N ARG A 72 -3.64 -4.22 -1.50
CA ARG A 72 -4.33 -4.76 -0.31
C ARG A 72 -4.21 -3.84 0.90
N LEU A 73 -4.30 -2.53 0.67
CA LEU A 73 -4.14 -1.46 1.67
C LEU A 73 -4.97 -1.65 2.94
N LYS A 74 -6.12 -2.32 2.84
CA LYS A 74 -6.95 -2.65 4.01
C LYS A 74 -6.18 -3.50 5.03
N PHE A 75 -5.35 -4.44 4.58
CA PHE A 75 -4.49 -5.24 5.45
C PHE A 75 -3.50 -4.34 6.18
N ASP A 76 -2.74 -3.53 5.44
CA ASP A 76 -1.67 -2.67 5.99
C ASP A 76 -2.23 -1.66 6.99
N ILE A 77 -3.30 -0.96 6.60
CA ILE A 77 -3.95 0.05 7.43
C ILE A 77 -4.55 -0.58 8.69
N THR A 78 -5.16 -1.76 8.59
CA THR A 78 -5.69 -2.47 9.77
C THR A 78 -4.57 -2.83 10.74
N PHE A 79 -3.42 -3.29 10.23
CA PHE A 79 -2.23 -3.53 11.04
C PHE A 79 -1.80 -2.26 11.79
N VAL A 80 -1.69 -1.12 11.09
CA VAL A 80 -1.32 0.16 11.72
C VAL A 80 -2.36 0.60 12.74
N MET A 81 -3.67 0.42 12.49
CA MET A 81 -4.73 0.73 13.46
C MET A 81 -4.57 -0.06 14.75
N GLU A 82 -4.44 -1.39 14.66
CA GLU A 82 -4.30 -2.27 15.81
C GLU A 82 -3.04 -1.92 16.63
N LYS A 83 -1.91 -1.62 15.96
CA LYS A 83 -0.71 -1.16 16.65
C LYS A 83 -0.88 0.23 17.27
N ALA A 84 -1.58 1.14 16.59
CA ALA A 84 -1.86 2.47 17.12
C ALA A 84 -2.71 2.40 18.40
N GLU A 85 -3.70 1.50 18.47
CA GLU A 85 -4.48 1.26 19.70
C GLU A 85 -3.64 0.61 20.79
N LYS A 86 -2.91 -0.47 20.46
CA LYS A 86 -2.01 -1.18 21.39
C LYS A 86 -1.02 -0.23 22.06
N TYR A 87 -0.47 0.72 21.31
CA TYR A 87 0.49 1.70 21.82
C TYR A 87 -0.13 2.99 22.34
N GLN A 88 -1.47 3.08 22.38
CA GLN A 88 -2.22 4.25 22.84
C GLN A 88 -1.87 5.54 22.05
N ILE A 89 -1.55 5.40 20.77
CA ILE A 89 -1.26 6.50 19.85
C ILE A 89 -2.58 7.11 19.35
N LYS A 90 -3.53 6.25 18.97
CA LYS A 90 -4.88 6.65 18.55
C LYS A 90 -5.85 5.58 19.04
N LYS A 91 -7.04 5.99 19.48
CA LYS A 91 -8.12 5.09 19.88
C LYS A 91 -9.24 5.18 18.87
N PHE A 92 -9.91 4.06 18.61
CA PHE A 92 -11.04 4.01 17.71
C PHE A 92 -12.30 3.53 18.43
N THR A 93 -13.41 4.20 18.17
CA THR A 93 -14.73 3.67 18.48
C THR A 93 -15.24 2.88 17.28
N LEU A 94 -16.24 2.02 17.49
CA LEU A 94 -16.84 1.26 16.38
C LEU A 94 -17.38 2.19 15.28
N ASP A 95 -18.01 3.31 15.67
CA ASP A 95 -18.51 4.31 14.71
C ASP A 95 -17.35 5.08 14.04
N GLY A 96 -16.26 5.34 14.76
CA GLY A 96 -15.04 5.92 14.20
C GLY A 96 -14.38 5.01 13.15
N LEU A 97 -14.30 3.70 13.41
CA LEU A 97 -13.81 2.72 12.44
C LEU A 97 -14.69 2.67 11.20
N ARG A 98 -16.01 2.61 11.37
CA ARG A 98 -16.97 2.63 10.25
C ARG A 98 -16.81 3.89 9.42
N TYR A 99 -16.75 5.05 10.07
CA TYR A 99 -16.56 6.33 9.39
C TYR A 99 -15.24 6.35 8.62
N TYR A 100 -14.15 5.86 9.22
CA TYR A 100 -12.86 5.79 8.55
C TYR A 100 -12.93 4.93 7.28
N TRP A 101 -13.39 3.68 7.38
CA TRP A 101 -13.40 2.76 6.25
C TRP A 101 -14.36 3.16 5.14
N PHE A 102 -15.40 3.94 5.47
CA PHE A 102 -16.32 4.49 4.49
C PHE A 102 -15.75 5.70 3.74
N ASN A 103 -14.96 6.55 4.41
CA ASN A 103 -14.57 7.86 3.87
C ASN A 103 -13.10 7.96 3.46
N LYS A 104 -12.20 7.09 3.93
CA LYS A 104 -10.78 7.15 3.61
C LYS A 104 -10.58 6.93 2.09
N PRO A 105 -10.08 7.93 1.34
CA PRO A 105 -9.69 7.72 -0.05
C PRO A 105 -8.48 6.78 -0.10
N MET A 106 -8.50 5.81 -1.02
CA MET A 106 -7.44 4.82 -1.20
C MET A 106 -7.32 4.45 -2.67
N TRP A 107 -6.10 4.37 -3.19
CA TRP A 107 -5.81 3.78 -4.48
C TRP A 107 -5.26 2.35 -4.27
N ASP A 108 -6.18 1.41 -4.08
CA ASP A 108 -5.86 -0.01 -3.88
C ASP A 108 -5.76 -0.73 -5.23
N LEU A 109 -4.63 -1.38 -5.50
CA LEU A 109 -4.38 -2.14 -6.72
C LEU A 109 -5.00 -3.54 -6.73
N ALA A 110 -5.48 -4.04 -5.60
CA ALA A 110 -6.03 -5.40 -5.53
C ALA A 110 -7.15 -5.67 -6.56
N PRO A 111 -8.12 -4.76 -6.82
CA PRO A 111 -9.10 -4.95 -7.89
C PRO A 111 -8.50 -4.94 -9.30
N VAL A 112 -7.48 -4.12 -9.55
CA VAL A 112 -6.79 -4.06 -10.84
C VAL A 112 -6.07 -5.38 -11.12
N LEU A 113 -5.31 -5.87 -10.14
CA LEU A 113 -4.61 -7.16 -10.22
C LEU A 113 -5.57 -8.33 -10.40
N LEU A 114 -6.73 -8.30 -9.74
CA LEU A 114 -7.78 -9.31 -9.91
C LEU A 114 -8.29 -9.34 -11.36
N LEU A 115 -8.54 -8.17 -11.96
CA LEU A 115 -8.99 -8.06 -13.35
C LEU A 115 -7.91 -8.53 -14.32
N MET A 116 -6.66 -8.14 -14.11
CA MET A 116 -5.51 -8.63 -14.88
C MET A 116 -5.37 -10.15 -14.77
N ASN A 117 -5.74 -10.75 -13.63
CA ASN A 117 -5.78 -12.21 -13.43
C ASN A 117 -7.11 -12.85 -13.87
N ARG A 118 -7.86 -12.21 -14.76
CA ARG A 118 -9.13 -12.74 -15.31
C ARG A 118 -10.16 -13.06 -14.24
N GLY A 119 -10.20 -12.27 -13.16
CA GLY A 119 -11.12 -12.45 -12.04
C GLY A 119 -10.78 -13.60 -11.10
N ARG A 120 -9.60 -14.22 -11.21
CA ARG A 120 -9.16 -15.27 -10.27
C ARG A 120 -8.45 -14.64 -9.07
N PHE A 121 -8.92 -14.98 -7.87
CA PHE A 121 -8.29 -14.54 -6.62
C PHE A 121 -6.95 -15.24 -6.35
N SER A 122 -6.80 -16.49 -6.75
CA SER A 122 -5.52 -17.19 -6.63
C SER A 122 -4.52 -16.66 -7.66
N GLY A 123 -3.38 -16.17 -7.17
CA GLY A 123 -2.30 -15.62 -8.01
C GLY A 123 -2.49 -14.15 -8.43
N SER A 124 -3.47 -13.42 -7.87
CA SER A 124 -3.67 -11.99 -8.17
C SER A 124 -2.82 -11.05 -7.29
N SER A 125 -1.61 -11.47 -6.92
CA SER A 125 -0.63 -10.64 -6.21
C SER A 125 0.32 -9.98 -7.20
N ILE A 126 1.01 -8.91 -6.78
CA ILE A 126 2.07 -8.27 -7.58
C ILE A 126 3.11 -9.32 -8.02
N SER A 127 3.54 -10.19 -7.10
CA SER A 127 4.46 -11.30 -7.38
C SER A 127 3.96 -12.30 -8.43
N GLY A 128 2.64 -12.44 -8.59
CA GLY A 128 2.03 -13.28 -9.63
C GLY A 128 2.25 -12.73 -11.04
N PHE A 129 2.51 -11.42 -11.17
CA PHE A 129 2.77 -10.73 -12.42
C PHE A 129 4.24 -10.33 -12.62
N SER A 130 5.02 -10.13 -11.55
CA SER A 130 6.43 -9.72 -11.65
C SER A 130 7.41 -10.88 -11.87
N GLY A 131 6.94 -12.14 -11.80
CA GLY A 131 7.73 -13.32 -12.15
C GLY A 131 8.91 -13.61 -11.21
N LYS A 132 9.00 -12.94 -10.05
CA LYS A 132 10.09 -13.07 -9.06
C LYS A 132 9.54 -13.41 -7.66
N GLY A 133 10.38 -14.14 -6.91
CA GLY A 133 10.00 -15.04 -5.82
C GLY A 133 9.39 -14.43 -4.54
N ASN A 134 8.82 -15.34 -3.74
CA ASN A 134 7.93 -15.14 -2.59
C ASN A 134 8.36 -14.11 -1.53
N SER A 135 7.36 -13.35 -1.04
CA SER A 135 7.37 -12.53 0.18
C SER A 135 7.65 -13.30 1.47
N SER A 136 7.62 -14.64 1.44
CA SER A 136 7.90 -15.50 2.59
C SER A 136 9.33 -15.39 3.14
N ALA A 137 10.17 -14.54 2.56
CA ALA A 137 11.53 -14.29 3.00
C ALA A 137 11.63 -13.28 4.16
N VAL A 138 10.77 -12.26 4.24
CA VAL A 138 11.01 -11.12 5.15
C VAL A 138 11.03 -11.51 6.63
N PRO A 139 10.05 -12.27 7.19
CA PRO A 139 10.12 -12.71 8.59
C PRO A 139 11.32 -13.61 8.89
N ARG A 140 11.83 -14.35 7.89
CA ARG A 140 13.05 -15.16 8.05
C ARG A 140 14.29 -14.26 8.07
N LEU A 141 14.43 -13.35 7.11
CA LEU A 141 15.54 -12.40 7.03
C LEU A 141 15.63 -11.56 8.30
N TYR A 142 14.49 -11.14 8.83
CA TYR A 142 14.40 -10.37 10.07
C TYR A 142 14.94 -11.16 11.27
N ARG A 143 14.51 -12.42 11.44
CA ARG A 143 15.03 -13.31 12.50
C ARG A 143 16.52 -13.63 12.35
N GLU A 144 17.02 -13.64 11.11
CA GLU A 144 18.45 -13.81 10.79
C GLU A 144 19.26 -12.51 10.93
N GLY A 145 18.62 -11.36 11.24
CA GLY A 145 19.29 -10.05 11.33
C GLY A 145 19.77 -9.50 9.99
N ARG A 146 19.25 -10.02 8.87
CA ARG A 146 19.64 -9.65 7.50
C ARG A 146 18.88 -8.40 7.03
N TYR A 147 18.94 -7.34 7.83
CA TYR A 147 18.18 -6.11 7.60
C TYR A 147 18.47 -5.41 6.25
N PRO A 148 19.71 -5.33 5.75
CA PRO A 148 19.98 -4.71 4.44
C PRO A 148 19.18 -5.36 3.31
N GLU A 149 18.97 -6.68 3.38
CA GLU A 149 18.24 -7.42 2.36
C GLU A 149 16.73 -7.19 2.42
N ILE A 150 16.21 -6.88 3.62
CA ILE A 150 14.82 -6.43 3.77
C ILE A 150 14.66 -5.06 3.11
N ILE A 151 15.61 -4.14 3.32
CA ILE A 151 15.58 -2.82 2.68
C ILE A 151 15.65 -2.94 1.15
N GLU A 152 16.53 -3.80 0.61
CA GLU A 152 16.59 -4.09 -0.82
C GLU A 152 15.29 -4.71 -1.35
N TYR A 153 14.70 -5.64 -0.59
CA TYR A 153 13.44 -6.30 -0.93
C TYR A 153 12.29 -5.29 -1.05
N VAL A 154 12.06 -4.45 -0.03
CA VAL A 154 10.95 -3.48 -0.03
C VAL A 154 11.16 -2.37 -1.06
N THR A 155 12.42 -2.01 -1.35
CA THR A 155 12.74 -1.07 -2.43
C THR A 155 12.35 -1.64 -3.79
N ARG A 156 12.64 -2.92 -4.03
CA ARG A 156 12.25 -3.61 -5.26
C ARG A 156 10.74 -3.75 -5.38
N GLU A 157 10.04 -4.15 -4.31
CA GLU A 157 8.57 -4.24 -4.34
C GLU A 157 7.91 -2.90 -4.63
N LYS A 158 8.42 -1.81 -4.05
CA LYS A 158 8.01 -0.46 -4.39
C LYS A 158 8.20 -0.16 -5.89
N ASP A 159 9.39 -0.44 -6.45
CA ASP A 159 9.65 -0.21 -7.88
C ASP A 159 8.73 -1.03 -8.79
N GLU A 160 8.48 -2.29 -8.46
CA GLU A 160 7.56 -3.18 -9.19
C GLU A 160 6.11 -2.67 -9.12
N THR A 161 5.67 -2.22 -7.94
CA THR A 161 4.34 -1.65 -7.71
C THR A 161 4.12 -0.38 -8.53
N LEU A 162 5.09 0.54 -8.48
CA LEU A 162 5.02 1.81 -9.22
C LEU A 162 5.12 1.60 -10.73
N GLY A 163 5.94 0.65 -11.17
CA GLY A 163 6.01 0.23 -12.58
C GLY A 163 4.65 -0.26 -13.08
N LEU A 164 3.99 -1.13 -12.31
CA LEU A 164 2.66 -1.61 -12.62
C LEU A 164 1.62 -0.49 -12.67
N ILE A 165 1.63 0.44 -11.70
CA ILE A 165 0.73 1.60 -11.68
C ILE A 165 0.86 2.40 -12.97
N ARG A 166 2.10 2.68 -13.40
CA ARG A 166 2.36 3.43 -14.63
C ARG A 166 1.82 2.72 -15.86
N GLU A 167 2.14 1.43 -16.01
CA GLU A 167 1.74 0.63 -17.18
C GLU A 167 0.22 0.42 -17.24
N ALA A 168 -0.38 -0.07 -16.15
CA ALA A 168 -1.82 -0.30 -16.09
C ALA A 168 -2.60 1.03 -16.12
N GLY A 169 -2.07 2.07 -15.49
CA GLY A 169 -2.66 3.40 -15.48
C GLY A 169 -2.80 3.99 -16.88
N SER A 170 -1.75 3.92 -17.70
CA SER A 170 -1.79 4.38 -19.10
C SER A 170 -2.89 3.68 -19.89
N LEU A 171 -2.98 2.36 -19.81
CA LEU A 171 -3.99 1.58 -20.53
C LEU A 171 -5.42 1.89 -20.06
N LEU A 172 -5.62 2.07 -18.75
CA LEU A 172 -6.92 2.39 -18.18
C LEU A 172 -7.36 3.83 -18.53
N GLN A 173 -6.43 4.77 -18.58
CA GLN A 173 -6.69 6.14 -19.03
C GLN A 173 -7.11 6.16 -20.51
N GLU A 174 -6.39 5.47 -21.39
CA GLU A 174 -6.76 5.33 -22.79
C GLU A 174 -8.17 4.72 -22.95
N PHE A 175 -8.47 3.66 -22.20
CA PHE A 175 -9.79 3.05 -22.20
C PHE A 175 -10.88 4.01 -21.70
N GLY A 176 -10.59 4.79 -20.66
CA GLY A 176 -11.46 5.84 -20.14
C GLY A 176 -11.76 6.92 -21.19
N ASP A 177 -10.72 7.41 -21.87
CA ASP A 177 -10.84 8.41 -22.94
C ASP A 177 -11.67 7.89 -24.12
N MET A 178 -11.47 6.63 -24.52
CA MET A 178 -12.29 5.99 -25.55
C MET A 178 -13.77 5.96 -25.18
N ARG A 179 -14.10 5.76 -23.90
CA ARG A 179 -15.48 5.75 -23.41
C ARG A 179 -16.08 7.15 -23.25
N ALA A 180 -15.26 8.15 -22.94
CA ALA A 180 -15.70 9.52 -22.76
C ALA A 180 -15.98 10.26 -24.09
N ARG A 181 -15.38 9.83 -25.20
CA ARG A 181 -15.66 10.39 -26.53
C ARG A 181 -17.05 9.96 -27.00
N PRO A 182 -18.00 10.89 -27.26
CA PRO A 182 -19.28 10.53 -27.85
C PRO A 182 -19.04 9.93 -29.24
N SER A 183 -19.71 8.82 -29.54
CA SER A 183 -19.72 8.23 -30.88
C SER A 183 -20.08 9.32 -31.89
N GLN A 184 -19.12 9.73 -32.73
CA GLN A 184 -19.43 10.61 -33.84
C GLN A 184 -20.50 9.90 -34.70
N PRO A 185 -21.62 10.57 -35.02
CA PRO A 185 -22.58 9.97 -35.93
C PRO A 185 -21.88 9.79 -37.28
N THR A 186 -21.81 8.54 -37.73
CA THR A 186 -21.45 8.21 -39.11
C THR A 186 -22.44 8.91 -40.02
N THR A 187 -22.01 10.01 -40.64
CA THR A 187 -22.73 10.63 -41.75
C THR A 187 -22.54 9.73 -42.96
N SER A 188 -23.56 8.93 -43.26
CA SER A 188 -23.78 8.26 -44.54
C SER A 188 -24.22 9.26 -45.61
#